data_AF-A0A662XS37-F1
#
_entry.id   AF-A0A662XS37-F1
#
_cell.length_a   1.000
_cell.length_b   1.000
_cell.length_c   1.000
_cell.angle_alpha   90.00
_cell.angle_beta   90.00
_cell.angle_gamma   90.00
#
_symmetry.space_group_name_H-M   'P 1'
#
loop_
_entity.id
_entity.type
_entity.pdbx_description
1 polymer ?
#
loop_
_entity_poly.entity_id
_entity_poly.type
_entity_poly.pdbx_seq_one_letter_code
_entity_poly.pdbx_strand_id
1 'polypeptide(L)'
;MIFMMWYTSCENVLESAETSAREGVDFLRLKEYLSSIQIDDDDPGFVLSWDLNNLNAFVAAAKDQNPARAPGWLQTRPPHITVNSFTDDLIHELYQVAGGRCGRVLLAPNRSDQFLAIGGTLIDLQNDDFMQDAAQVALPVVNSVERYIATTYYLTDTKAQRSEENNLRPTRRNSQPLRRIFI
;
A
#
# COMPACT_ATOMS: atom_id res chain seq x y z
N MET A 1 -13.40 -11.00 -26.34
CA MET A 1 -13.50 -11.81 -25.10
C MET A 1 -12.49 -11.28 -24.08
N ILE A 2 -12.73 -10.07 -23.57
CA ILE A 2 -11.87 -9.36 -22.60
C ILE A 2 -12.68 -9.01 -21.33
N PHE A 3 -14.00 -9.01 -21.40
CA PHE A 3 -14.91 -8.66 -20.30
C PHE A 3 -14.94 -9.61 -19.09
N MET A 4 -14.43 -10.85 -19.20
CA MET A 4 -14.48 -11.82 -18.08
C MET A 4 -13.25 -11.81 -17.17
N MET A 5 -12.11 -11.23 -17.57
CA MET A 5 -10.93 -11.11 -16.69
C MET A 5 -11.02 -9.90 -15.75
N TRP A 6 -11.76 -8.86 -16.13
CA TRP A 6 -11.94 -7.64 -15.34
C TRP A 6 -12.91 -7.82 -14.16
N TYR A 7 -13.90 -8.70 -14.31
CA TYR A 7 -14.91 -8.95 -13.29
C TYR A 7 -14.32 -9.66 -12.05
N THR A 8 -13.42 -10.62 -12.26
CA THR A 8 -12.77 -11.37 -11.17
C THR A 8 -11.76 -10.51 -10.40
N SER A 9 -11.08 -9.58 -11.06
CA SER A 9 -10.02 -8.79 -10.42
C SER A 9 -10.52 -7.78 -9.39
N CYS A 10 -11.74 -7.25 -9.54
CA CYS A 10 -12.29 -6.22 -8.64
C CYS A 10 -13.03 -6.78 -7.42
N GLU A 11 -13.77 -7.90 -7.59
CA GLU A 11 -14.22 -8.70 -6.44
C GLU A 11 -13.00 -9.13 -5.62
N ASN A 12 -11.91 -9.54 -6.27
CA ASN A 12 -10.64 -9.84 -5.60
C ASN A 12 -9.98 -8.64 -4.88
N VAL A 13 -10.23 -7.36 -5.19
CA VAL A 13 -9.60 -6.23 -4.46
C VAL A 13 -10.30 -5.97 -3.12
N LEU A 14 -11.63 -5.97 -3.12
CA LEU A 14 -12.41 -5.95 -1.88
C LEU A 14 -12.28 -7.29 -1.14
N GLU A 15 -12.24 -8.42 -1.84
CA GLU A 15 -12.06 -9.76 -1.25
C GLU A 15 -10.61 -10.00 -0.79
N SER A 16 -9.60 -9.34 -1.38
CA SER A 16 -8.21 -9.32 -0.88
C SER A 16 -8.06 -8.38 0.31
N ALA A 17 -8.75 -7.23 0.30
CA ALA A 17 -8.93 -6.40 1.49
C ALA A 17 -9.66 -7.17 2.60
N GLU A 18 -10.67 -7.99 2.26
CA GLU A 18 -11.40 -8.89 3.16
C GLU A 18 -10.51 -10.06 3.64
N THR A 19 -9.65 -10.60 2.77
CA THR A 19 -8.70 -11.67 3.10
C THR A 19 -7.55 -11.17 3.95
N SER A 20 -7.14 -9.91 3.78
CA SER A 20 -6.22 -9.19 4.65
C SER A 20 -6.88 -8.77 5.97
N ALA A 21 -8.18 -8.49 5.95
CA ALA A 21 -9.04 -8.20 7.10
C ALA A 21 -9.61 -9.49 7.74
N ARG A 22 -8.83 -10.58 7.77
CA ARG A 22 -9.23 -11.92 8.24
C ARG A 22 -9.47 -12.04 9.76
N GLU A 23 -9.99 -10.98 10.36
CA GLU A 23 -10.83 -11.02 11.54
C GLU A 23 -12.16 -10.38 11.10
N GLY A 24 -13.25 -11.15 11.00
CA GLY A 24 -14.54 -10.72 10.42
C GLY A 24 -15.23 -9.47 11.01
N VAL A 25 -14.56 -8.77 11.92
CA VAL A 25 -14.91 -7.46 12.48
C VAL A 25 -14.48 -6.31 11.55
N ASP A 26 -13.40 -6.44 10.79
CA ASP A 26 -12.88 -5.33 9.97
C ASP A 26 -13.68 -5.09 8.67
N PHE A 27 -14.35 -6.10 8.13
CA PHE A 27 -15.16 -5.93 6.91
C PHE A 27 -16.42 -5.08 7.13
N LEU A 28 -17.15 -5.33 8.22
CA LEU A 28 -18.33 -4.53 8.58
C LEU A 28 -17.92 -3.08 8.87
N ARG A 29 -16.78 -2.87 9.52
CA ARG A 29 -16.21 -1.54 9.75
C ARG A 29 -15.81 -0.84 8.46
N LEU A 30 -15.22 -1.55 7.50
CA LEU A 30 -14.88 -0.99 6.19
C LEU A 30 -16.15 -0.56 5.43
N LYS A 31 -17.18 -1.40 5.41
CA LYS A 31 -18.47 -1.06 4.78
C LYS A 31 -19.17 0.11 5.46
N GLU A 32 -19.24 0.11 6.78
CA GLU A 32 -19.82 1.20 7.55
C GLU A 32 -19.04 2.51 7.32
N TYR A 33 -17.71 2.45 7.32
CA TYR A 33 -16.87 3.61 7.05
C TYR A 33 -17.03 4.12 5.62
N LEU A 34 -17.00 3.24 4.61
CA LEU A 34 -17.24 3.60 3.21
C LEU A 34 -18.63 4.22 3.01
N SER A 35 -19.64 3.80 3.78
CA SER A 35 -20.97 4.42 3.75
C SER A 35 -21.06 5.77 4.48
N SER A 36 -20.06 6.08 5.31
CA SER A 36 -20.00 7.31 6.13
C SER A 36 -19.19 8.43 5.49
N ILE A 37 -18.41 8.13 4.44
CA ILE A 37 -17.58 9.09 3.71
C ILE A 37 -18.13 9.34 2.31
N GLN A 38 -17.87 10.52 1.78
CA GLN A 38 -18.09 10.82 0.38
C GLN A 38 -16.83 10.40 -0.39
N ILE A 39 -17.01 9.53 -1.38
CA ILE A 39 -15.97 9.19 -2.37
C ILE A 39 -16.53 9.54 -3.74
N ASP A 40 -15.92 10.53 -4.38
CA ASP A 40 -16.22 10.94 -5.75
C ASP A 40 -14.96 11.49 -6.44
N ASP A 41 -15.12 12.13 -7.60
CA ASP A 41 -14.00 12.70 -8.36
C ASP A 41 -13.31 13.87 -7.63
N ASP A 42 -14.01 14.58 -6.74
CA ASP A 42 -13.46 15.69 -5.95
C ASP A 42 -12.82 15.19 -4.63
N ASP A 43 -13.38 14.10 -4.07
CA ASP A 43 -12.94 13.45 -2.83
C ASP A 43 -12.55 11.96 -3.05
N PRO A 44 -11.43 11.66 -3.75
CA PRO A 44 -11.11 10.30 -4.14
C PRO A 44 -10.59 9.44 -2.96
N GLY A 45 -10.95 8.16 -2.89
CA GLY A 45 -10.33 7.22 -1.95
C GLY A 45 -8.95 6.74 -2.41
N PHE A 46 -8.04 6.46 -1.49
CA PHE A 46 -6.74 5.84 -1.77
C PHE A 46 -6.64 4.48 -1.07
N VAL A 47 -6.55 3.40 -1.84
CA VAL A 47 -6.56 2.02 -1.32
C VAL A 47 -5.20 1.37 -1.49
N LEU A 48 -4.75 0.61 -0.47
CA LEU A 48 -3.59 -0.28 -0.53
C LEU A 48 -4.05 -1.75 -0.45
N SER A 49 -3.82 -2.50 -1.53
CA SER A 49 -4.06 -3.94 -1.59
C SER A 49 -2.73 -4.69 -1.40
N TRP A 50 -2.59 -5.35 -0.25
CA TRP A 50 -1.36 -6.01 0.16
C TRP A 50 -1.19 -7.40 -0.49
N ASP A 51 -0.04 -7.67 -1.08
CA ASP A 51 0.39 -9.05 -1.37
C ASP A 51 1.04 -9.63 -0.10
N LEU A 52 0.27 -10.43 0.64
CA LEU A 52 0.73 -10.97 1.92
C LEU A 52 1.98 -11.85 1.80
N ASN A 53 2.20 -12.53 0.67
CA ASN A 53 3.38 -13.37 0.50
C ASN A 53 4.63 -12.49 0.34
N ASN A 54 4.56 -11.49 -0.53
CA ASN A 54 5.65 -10.55 -0.77
C ASN A 54 5.90 -9.68 0.48
N LEU A 55 4.85 -9.26 1.19
CA LEU A 55 4.94 -8.50 2.42
C LEU A 55 5.61 -9.31 3.55
N ASN A 56 5.27 -10.58 3.71
CA ASN A 56 5.94 -11.46 4.67
C ASN A 56 7.44 -11.62 4.35
N ALA A 57 7.78 -11.85 3.07
CA ALA A 57 9.17 -11.94 2.64
C ALA A 57 9.92 -10.62 2.87
N PHE A 58 9.29 -9.48 2.57
CA PHE A 58 9.85 -8.15 2.79
C PHE A 58 10.14 -7.89 4.27
N VAL A 59 9.17 -8.17 5.15
CA VAL A 59 9.36 -8.01 6.59
C VAL A 59 10.43 -8.94 7.13
N ALA A 60 10.55 -10.16 6.60
CA ALA A 60 11.65 -11.05 6.95
C ALA A 60 13.02 -10.42 6.61
N ALA A 61 13.17 -9.86 5.41
CA ALA A 61 14.40 -9.16 5.03
C ALA A 61 14.65 -7.89 5.88
N ALA A 62 13.60 -7.13 6.20
CA ALA A 62 13.71 -5.92 7.02
C ALA A 62 14.15 -6.21 8.46
N LYS A 63 13.74 -7.36 9.03
CA LYS A 63 14.17 -7.80 10.38
C LYS A 63 15.68 -8.03 10.48
N ASP A 64 16.31 -8.45 9.40
CA ASP A 64 17.74 -8.80 9.37
C ASP A 64 18.63 -7.57 9.12
N GLN A 65 18.04 -6.40 8.91
CA GLN A 65 18.79 -5.16 8.69
C GLN A 65 19.28 -4.51 9.98
N ASN A 66 20.26 -3.60 9.84
CA ASN A 66 20.80 -2.80 10.94
C ASN A 66 19.73 -1.82 11.48
N PRO A 67 19.34 -1.90 12.77
CA PRO A 67 18.34 -1.01 13.35
C PRO A 67 18.70 0.47 13.29
N ALA A 68 19.99 0.82 13.28
CA ALA A 68 20.46 2.20 13.20
C ALA A 68 20.21 2.85 11.83
N ARG A 69 19.93 2.04 10.79
CA ARG A 69 19.60 2.53 9.44
C ARG A 69 18.09 2.67 9.22
N ALA A 70 17.28 2.25 10.18
CA ALA A 70 15.84 2.29 10.02
C ALA A 70 15.34 3.76 10.04
N PRO A 71 14.42 4.14 9.15
CA PRO A 71 14.01 5.53 8.96
C PRO A 71 13.16 6.06 10.12
N GLY A 72 13.08 7.38 10.29
CA GLY A 72 12.40 8.02 11.44
C GLY A 72 10.94 7.60 11.64
N TRP A 73 10.22 7.36 10.55
CA TRP A 73 8.81 6.96 10.56
C TRP A 73 8.57 5.53 11.07
N LEU A 74 9.56 4.64 10.96
CA LEU A 74 9.43 3.23 11.37
C LEU A 74 9.63 3.11 12.89
N GLN A 75 8.55 3.06 13.65
CA GLN A 75 8.58 3.04 15.11
C GLN A 75 9.12 1.72 15.66
N THR A 76 8.68 0.59 15.07
CA THR A 76 9.16 -0.73 15.45
C THR A 76 10.46 -1.04 14.73
N ARG A 77 11.56 -1.16 15.47
CA ARG A 77 12.90 -1.36 14.89
C ARG A 77 13.21 -2.84 14.65
N PRO A 78 14.07 -3.19 13.67
CA PRO A 78 14.66 -4.52 13.59
C PRO A 78 15.32 -4.90 14.94
N PRO A 79 15.32 -6.20 15.34
CA PRO A 79 14.69 -7.35 14.66
C PRO A 79 13.21 -7.55 15.01
N HIS A 80 12.57 -6.59 15.68
CA HIS A 80 11.23 -6.74 16.27
C HIS A 80 10.08 -6.40 15.31
N ILE A 81 10.38 -5.98 14.08
CA ILE A 81 9.37 -5.66 13.06
C ILE A 81 8.49 -6.89 12.83
N THR A 82 7.18 -6.70 12.78
CA THR A 82 6.21 -7.70 12.31
C THR A 82 5.45 -7.14 11.13
N VAL A 83 4.69 -7.99 10.41
CA VAL A 83 3.81 -7.49 9.32
C VAL A 83 2.83 -6.45 9.85
N ASN A 84 2.25 -6.70 11.01
CA ASN A 84 1.30 -5.78 11.64
C ASN A 84 1.98 -4.47 12.02
N SER A 85 3.12 -4.52 12.72
CA SER A 85 3.80 -3.29 13.14
C SER A 85 4.33 -2.48 11.94
N PHE A 86 4.83 -3.15 10.90
CA PHE A 86 5.28 -2.47 9.68
C PHE A 86 4.13 -1.77 8.96
N THR A 87 3.01 -2.47 8.75
CA THR A 87 1.83 -1.88 8.09
C THR A 87 1.18 -0.81 8.94
N ASP A 88 1.19 -0.94 10.27
CA ASP A 88 0.74 0.11 11.20
C ASP A 88 1.61 1.36 11.10
N ASP A 89 2.94 1.22 11.14
CA ASP A 89 3.89 2.33 11.05
C ASP A 89 3.78 3.04 9.70
N LEU A 90 3.67 2.29 8.60
CA LEU A 90 3.51 2.84 7.25
C LEU A 90 2.19 3.61 7.11
N ILE A 91 1.06 3.02 7.56
CA ILE A 91 -0.23 3.67 7.47
C ILE A 91 -0.30 4.88 8.41
N HIS A 92 0.38 4.84 9.55
CA HIS A 92 0.51 5.99 10.44
C HIS A 92 1.23 7.16 9.76
N GLU A 93 2.29 6.87 9.00
CA GLU A 93 3.02 7.88 8.22
C GLU A 93 2.13 8.48 7.12
N LEU A 94 1.44 7.65 6.33
CA LEU A 94 0.54 8.14 5.29
C LEU A 94 -0.65 8.92 5.86
N TYR A 95 -1.11 8.55 7.05
CA TYR A 95 -2.19 9.26 7.72
C TYR A 95 -1.84 10.71 8.08
N GLN A 96 -0.56 11.06 8.23
CA GLN A 96 -0.13 12.44 8.50
C GLN A 96 -0.52 13.42 7.38
N VAL A 97 -0.72 12.91 6.16
CA VAL A 97 -1.09 13.70 4.98
C VAL A 97 -2.51 13.40 4.47
N ALA A 98 -3.20 12.42 5.06
CA ALA A 98 -4.56 12.05 4.69
C ALA A 98 -5.62 12.83 5.48
N GLY A 99 -6.83 12.92 4.93
CA GLY A 99 -8.00 13.49 5.61
C GLY A 99 -8.69 12.53 6.58
N GLY A 100 -8.41 11.23 6.44
CA GLY A 100 -9.05 10.14 7.17
C GLY A 100 -8.43 8.79 6.80
N ARG A 101 -8.77 7.73 7.56
CA ARG A 101 -8.37 6.36 7.25
C ARG A 101 -9.38 5.33 7.78
N CYS A 102 -9.38 4.16 7.17
CA CYS A 102 -10.01 2.96 7.69
C CYS A 102 -9.00 1.79 7.69
N GLY A 103 -8.69 1.31 8.90
CA GLY A 103 -7.75 0.21 9.10
C GLY A 103 -6.39 0.49 8.47
N ARG A 104 -5.87 -0.53 7.77
CA ARG A 104 -4.56 -0.51 7.08
C ARG A 104 -4.68 -0.50 5.54
N VAL A 105 -5.88 -0.24 5.04
CA VAL A 105 -6.25 -0.54 3.65
C VAL A 105 -6.76 0.69 2.93
N LEU A 106 -7.44 1.62 3.62
CA LEU A 106 -8.05 2.78 2.99
C LEU A 106 -7.60 4.07 3.68
N LEU A 107 -7.17 5.04 2.87
CA LEU A 107 -7.01 6.43 3.24
C LEU A 107 -8.10 7.23 2.52
N ALA A 108 -8.74 8.13 3.24
CA ALA A 108 -9.78 9.01 2.72
C ALA A 108 -9.21 10.45 2.68
N PRO A 109 -8.56 10.86 1.60
CA PRO A 109 -8.24 12.27 1.41
C PRO A 109 -9.54 13.03 1.18
N ASN A 110 -9.75 14.10 1.96
CA ASN A 110 -10.92 14.97 1.86
C ASN A 110 -10.74 16.05 0.79
N ARG A 111 -9.61 16.01 0.07
CA ARG A 111 -9.15 16.99 -0.92
C ARG A 111 -8.13 16.35 -1.88
N SER A 112 -8.11 16.80 -3.13
CA SER A 112 -7.17 16.33 -4.15
C SER A 112 -5.67 16.55 -3.82
N ASP A 113 -5.33 17.61 -3.06
CA ASP A 113 -3.94 17.84 -2.63
C ASP A 113 -3.48 16.82 -1.58
N GLN A 114 -4.39 16.32 -0.73
CA GLN A 114 -4.11 15.23 0.19
C GLN A 114 -3.89 13.91 -0.56
N PHE A 115 -4.67 13.67 -1.61
CA PHE A 115 -4.48 12.50 -2.47
C PHE A 115 -3.08 12.50 -3.12
N LEU A 116 -2.67 13.64 -3.70
CA LEU A 116 -1.33 13.79 -4.26
C LEU A 116 -0.23 13.66 -3.19
N ALA A 117 -0.47 14.17 -1.98
CA ALA A 117 0.46 14.04 -0.86
C ALA A 117 0.65 12.58 -0.43
N ILE A 118 -0.42 11.78 -0.37
CA ILE A 118 -0.32 10.33 -0.07
C ILE A 118 0.56 9.63 -1.12
N GLY A 119 0.31 9.88 -2.41
CA GLY A 119 1.12 9.31 -3.49
C GLY A 119 2.58 9.76 -3.43
N GLY A 120 2.83 11.04 -3.13
CA GLY A 120 4.16 11.60 -2.92
C GLY A 120 4.90 10.94 -1.76
N THR A 121 4.26 10.82 -0.60
CA THR A 121 4.82 10.15 0.58
C THR A 121 5.14 8.69 0.27
N LEU A 122 4.28 7.96 -0.42
CA LEU A 122 4.57 6.57 -0.83
C LEU A 122 5.80 6.47 -1.75
N ILE A 123 5.97 7.42 -2.67
CA ILE A 123 7.17 7.48 -3.53
C ILE A 123 8.42 7.74 -2.68
N ASP A 124 8.37 8.66 -1.73
CA ASP A 124 9.50 8.96 -0.84
C ASP A 124 9.86 7.77 0.04
N LEU A 125 8.85 7.13 0.64
CA LEU A 125 9.00 5.89 1.42
C LEU A 125 9.61 4.78 0.57
N GLN A 126 9.15 4.59 -0.65
CA GLN A 126 9.71 3.59 -1.56
C GLN A 126 11.17 3.89 -1.90
N ASN A 127 11.58 5.15 -2.00
CA ASN A 127 12.95 5.52 -2.37
C ASN A 127 13.96 5.46 -1.21
N ASP A 128 13.48 5.20 0.01
CA ASP A 128 14.30 5.08 1.21
C ASP A 128 15.27 3.88 1.13
N ASP A 129 16.48 4.07 1.66
CA ASP A 129 17.57 3.07 1.60
C ASP A 129 17.20 1.78 2.30
N PHE A 130 16.59 1.88 3.48
CA PHE A 130 16.20 0.72 4.26
C PHE A 130 15.13 -0.08 3.52
N MET A 131 14.16 0.62 2.91
CA MET A 131 13.10 0.01 2.12
C MET A 131 13.63 -0.69 0.86
N GLN A 132 14.56 -0.04 0.14
CA GLN A 132 15.18 -0.61 -1.04
C GLN A 132 16.08 -1.81 -0.73
N ASP A 133 16.84 -1.76 0.37
CA ASP A 133 17.68 -2.89 0.80
C ASP A 133 16.84 -4.12 1.14
N ALA A 134 15.69 -3.94 1.82
CA ALA A 134 14.76 -5.04 2.10
C ALA A 134 14.12 -5.58 0.80
N ALA A 135 13.68 -4.68 -0.08
CA ALA A 135 13.06 -5.05 -1.35
C ALA A 135 14.02 -5.84 -2.25
N GLN A 136 15.30 -5.45 -2.29
CA GLN A 136 16.31 -6.13 -3.11
C GLN A 136 16.51 -7.59 -2.70
N VAL A 137 16.38 -7.89 -1.41
CA VAL A 137 16.48 -9.25 -0.86
C VAL A 137 15.17 -10.03 -1.06
N ALA A 138 14.04 -9.39 -0.78
CA ALA A 138 12.75 -10.07 -0.68
C ALA A 138 11.96 -10.18 -1.99
N LEU A 139 12.19 -9.27 -2.94
CA LEU A 139 11.37 -9.12 -4.15
C LEU A 139 12.21 -9.41 -5.40
N PRO A 140 12.53 -10.70 -5.68
CA PRO A 140 13.31 -11.06 -6.84
C PRO A 140 12.52 -10.80 -8.12
N VAL A 141 13.21 -10.27 -9.13
CA VAL A 141 12.68 -10.21 -10.50
C VAL A 141 12.91 -11.54 -11.17
N VAL A 142 11.83 -12.28 -11.40
CA VAL A 142 11.85 -13.59 -12.05
C VAL A 142 11.14 -13.46 -13.39
N ASN A 143 11.80 -13.85 -14.49
CA ASN A 143 11.25 -13.76 -15.85
C ASN A 143 10.75 -12.36 -16.22
N SER A 144 11.47 -11.31 -15.81
CA SER A 144 11.10 -9.90 -16.00
C SER A 144 9.79 -9.47 -15.33
N VAL A 145 9.27 -10.29 -14.39
CA VAL A 145 8.13 -9.93 -13.56
C VAL A 145 8.66 -9.33 -12.26
N GLU A 146 8.39 -8.04 -12.05
CA GLU A 146 8.63 -7.36 -10.78
C GLU A 146 7.58 -7.77 -9.75
N ARG A 147 8.02 -8.00 -8.51
CA ARG A 147 7.14 -8.23 -7.36
C ARG A 147 7.12 -7.00 -6.49
N TYR A 148 5.97 -6.73 -5.89
CA TYR A 148 5.68 -5.58 -5.04
C TYR A 148 4.90 -6.06 -3.82
N ILE A 149 4.92 -5.28 -2.74
CA ILE A 149 4.22 -5.64 -1.49
C ILE A 149 2.79 -5.11 -1.46
N ALA A 150 2.48 -4.09 -2.27
CA ALA A 150 1.10 -3.64 -2.46
C ALA A 150 0.85 -3.03 -3.83
N THR A 151 -0.39 -3.19 -4.31
CA THR A 151 -0.96 -2.38 -5.39
C THR A 151 -1.81 -1.29 -4.77
N THR A 152 -1.67 -0.07 -5.27
CA THR A 152 -2.40 1.10 -4.84
C THR A 152 -3.42 1.51 -5.88
N TYR A 153 -4.62 1.83 -5.42
CA TYR A 153 -5.73 2.21 -6.27
C TYR A 153 -6.30 3.55 -5.85
N TYR A 154 -6.79 4.31 -6.82
CA TYR A 154 -7.66 5.44 -6.54
C TYR A 154 -9.12 5.04 -6.77
N LEU A 155 -10.01 5.58 -5.94
CA LEU A 155 -11.45 5.37 -6.02
C LEU A 155 -12.14 6.71 -6.23
N THR A 156 -12.89 6.88 -7.32
CA THR A 156 -13.79 8.04 -7.50
C THR A 156 -15.27 7.66 -7.42
N ASP A 157 -15.54 6.46 -6.93
CA ASP A 157 -16.88 6.02 -6.53
C ASP A 157 -16.68 5.05 -5.36
N THR A 158 -17.64 5.03 -4.44
CA THR A 158 -17.85 3.96 -3.45
C THR A 158 -17.84 2.55 -4.06
N LYS A 159 -18.09 2.44 -5.37
CA LYS A 159 -17.95 1.21 -6.16
C LYS A 159 -16.48 1.00 -6.59
N ALA A 160 -15.81 0.04 -5.94
CA ALA A 160 -14.46 -0.42 -6.28
C ALA A 160 -14.27 -0.86 -7.75
N GLN A 161 -15.35 -1.08 -8.49
CA GLN A 161 -15.39 -1.46 -9.91
C GLN A 161 -14.85 -0.39 -10.86
N ARG A 162 -14.66 0.86 -10.39
CA ARG A 162 -14.04 1.96 -11.12
C ARG A 162 -12.65 2.34 -10.61
N SER A 163 -12.04 1.48 -9.80
CA SER A 163 -10.67 1.70 -9.34
C SER A 163 -9.68 1.67 -10.49
N GLU A 164 -8.74 2.60 -10.50
CA GLU A 164 -7.55 2.50 -11.38
C GLU A 164 -6.27 2.51 -10.55
N GLU A 165 -5.25 1.81 -11.05
CA GLU A 165 -3.94 1.73 -10.41
C GLU A 165 -3.23 3.07 -10.46
N ASN A 166 -2.65 3.52 -9.34
CA ASN A 166 -1.92 4.78 -9.29
C ASN A 166 -0.61 4.76 -10.09
N ASN A 167 -0.11 3.58 -10.43
CA ASN A 167 1.10 3.37 -11.22
C ASN A 167 2.30 4.15 -10.67
N LEU A 168 2.52 4.06 -9.36
CA LEU A 168 3.58 4.78 -8.67
C LEU A 168 4.95 4.34 -9.18
N ARG A 169 5.66 5.25 -9.84
CA ARG A 169 7.01 4.97 -10.38
C ARG A 169 8.07 5.45 -9.38
N PRO A 170 9.01 4.58 -8.97
CA PRO A 170 10.13 5.01 -8.14
C PRO A 170 11.02 5.98 -8.91
N THR A 171 11.73 6.81 -8.16
CA THR A 171 12.76 7.69 -8.70
C THR A 171 13.97 6.85 -9.13
N ARG A 172 14.66 7.23 -10.22
CA ARG A 172 15.92 6.59 -10.60
C ARG A 172 17.05 7.09 -9.70
N ARG A 173 17.88 6.19 -9.17
CA ARG A 173 19.10 6.53 -8.44
C ARG A 173 20.31 6.20 -9.30
N ASN A 174 21.18 7.17 -9.57
CA ASN A 174 22.38 6.97 -10.39
C ASN A 174 22.12 6.23 -11.72
N SER A 175 20.99 6.55 -12.37
CA SER A 175 20.52 5.90 -13.61
C SER A 175 20.12 4.43 -13.48
N GLN A 176 20.17 3.82 -12.29
CA GLN A 176 19.64 2.48 -12.03
C GLN A 176 18.17 2.55 -11.59
N PRO A 177 17.32 1.62 -12.07
CA PRO A 177 15.95 1.51 -11.60
C PRO A 177 15.93 0.95 -10.16
N LEU A 178 15.25 1.66 -9.26
CA LEU A 178 14.94 1.15 -7.92
C LEU A 178 13.83 0.10 -7.99
N ARG A 179 13.72 -0.74 -6.96
CA ARG A 179 12.63 -1.72 -6.86
C ARG A 179 11.31 -1.01 -6.66
N ARG A 180 10.29 -1.47 -7.39
CA ARG A 180 8.89 -1.13 -7.11
C ARG A 180 8.42 -1.95 -5.91
N ILE A 181 8.13 -1.25 -4.83
CA ILE A 181 7.58 -1.77 -3.58
C ILE A 181 6.06 -1.56 -3.59
N PHE A 182 5.60 -0.42 -4.10
CA PHE A 182 4.20 -0.07 -4.32
C PHE A 182 4.01 0.24 -5.81
N ILE A 183 2.89 -0.21 -6.38
CA ILE A 183 2.49 0.13 -7.76
C ILE A 183 1.16 0.86 -7.80
#